data_AF-Q3BJW0-F1
#
_entry.id   AF-Q3BJW0-F1
#
_cell.length_a   1.000
_cell.length_b   1.000
_cell.length_c   1.000
_cell.angle_alpha   90.00
_cell.angle_beta   90.00
_cell.angle_gamma   90.00
#
_symmetry.space_group_name_H-M   'P 1'
#
loop_
_entity.id
_entity.type
_entity.pdbx_description
1 polymer ?
#
loop_
_entity_poly.entity_id
_entity_poly.type
_entity_poly.pdbx_seq_one_letter_code
_entity_poly.pdbx_strand_id
1 'polypeptide(L)'
;TRLGRGLQRHGVVVTRANVSRRIQPGTCMYYHAVERTVYIPKSQERKWRGGGHNSLTRIRINPLFLAGGYAQFTYGWNYWGPTGIFTRDTHV
;
A
#
# COMPACT_ATOMS: atom_id res chain seq x y z
N THR A 1 -10.57 -2.55 21.44
CA THR A 1 -10.17 -2.75 20.02
C THR A 1 -11.11 -1.96 19.13
N ARG A 2 -10.73 -0.72 18.74
CA ARG A 2 -11.53 0.07 17.79
C ARG A 2 -11.25 -0.43 16.37
N LEU A 3 -12.28 -0.45 15.52
CA LEU A 3 -12.13 -0.75 14.10
C LEU A 3 -11.41 0.43 13.44
N GLY A 4 -10.18 0.22 12.96
CA GLY A 4 -9.46 1.22 12.18
C GLY A 4 -9.99 1.21 10.75
N ARG A 5 -10.33 2.38 10.21
CA ARG A 5 -10.83 2.53 8.84
C ARG A 5 -9.82 3.33 8.04
N GLY A 6 -9.36 2.76 6.94
CA GLY A 6 -8.53 3.45 5.97
C GLY A 6 -9.29 3.63 4.67
N LEU A 7 -9.60 4.87 4.29
CA LEU A 7 -10.33 5.20 3.07
C LEU A 7 -9.44 5.95 2.10
N GLN A 8 -9.25 5.41 0.90
CA GLN A 8 -8.68 6.14 -0.22
C GLN A 8 -9.56 6.00 -1.46
N ARG A 9 -9.35 6.91 -2.43
CA ARG A 9 -9.97 6.81 -3.77
C ARG A 9 -9.70 5.45 -4.41
N HIS A 10 -8.53 4.86 -4.15
CA HIS A 10 -8.10 3.58 -4.73
C HIS A 10 -8.81 2.37 -4.13
N GLY A 11 -9.16 2.38 -2.85
CA GLY A 11 -9.82 1.26 -2.20
C GLY A 11 -10.02 1.45 -0.70
N VAL A 12 -10.49 0.39 -0.04
CA VAL A 12 -10.85 0.40 1.39
C VAL A 12 -10.25 -0.79 2.10
N VAL A 13 -9.66 -0.56 3.27
CA VAL A 13 -9.19 -1.60 4.19
C VAL A 13 -9.97 -1.51 5.49
N VAL A 14 -10.39 -2.67 6.00
CA VAL A 14 -11.05 -2.78 7.30
C VAL A 14 -10.20 -3.69 8.18
N THR A 15 -9.66 -3.14 9.26
CA THR A 15 -8.80 -3.87 10.20
C THR A 15 -9.06 -3.42 11.64
N ARG A 16 -8.50 -4.15 12.60
CA ARG A 16 -8.51 -3.77 14.02
C ARG A 16 -7.33 -2.83 14.28
N ALA A 17 -7.57 -1.78 15.06
CA ALA A 17 -6.52 -0.85 15.46
C ALA A 17 -5.81 -1.36 16.73
N ASN A 18 -4.47 -1.43 16.66
CA ASN A 18 -3.60 -1.64 17.80
C ASN A 18 -2.93 -0.30 18.15
N VAL A 19 -3.22 0.21 19.35
CA VAL A 19 -2.70 1.51 19.80
C VAL A 19 -1.39 1.28 20.52
N SER A 20 -0.34 1.99 20.11
CA SER A 20 1.01 1.87 20.68
C SER A 20 1.68 3.23 20.75
N ARG A 21 2.31 3.54 21.89
CA ARG A 21 3.12 4.76 22.10
C ARG A 21 4.35 4.83 21.18
N ARG A 22 4.75 3.70 20.59
CA ARG A 22 5.94 3.62 19.73
C ARG A 22 5.72 4.23 18.34
N ILE A 23 4.47 4.39 17.93
CA ILE A 23 4.14 4.94 16.62
C ILE A 23 4.11 6.46 16.73
N GLN A 24 4.89 7.13 15.87
CA GLN A 24 4.91 8.59 15.80
C GLN A 24 3.54 9.13 15.41
N PRO A 25 3.04 10.22 16.05
CA PRO A 25 1.80 10.87 15.64
C PRO A 25 1.81 11.24 14.15
N GLY A 26 0.68 11.03 13.47
CA GLY A 26 0.52 11.31 12.04
C GLY A 26 0.81 10.11 11.12
N THR A 27 1.35 9.01 11.65
CA THR A 27 1.67 7.80 10.87
C THR A 27 0.86 6.60 11.35
N CYS A 28 0.44 5.75 10.40
CA CYS A 28 -0.14 4.44 10.67
C CYS A 28 0.73 3.37 10.02
N MET A 29 0.99 2.27 10.75
CA MET A 29 1.73 1.14 10.22
C MET A 29 0.80 -0.05 10.02
N TYR A 30 0.85 -0.63 8.82
CA TYR A 30 0.19 -1.89 8.48
C TYR A 30 1.26 -2.89 8.03
N TYR A 31 1.38 -4.02 8.72
CA TYR A 31 2.38 -5.03 8.38
C TYR A 31 2.11 -5.66 7.01
N HIS A 32 3.18 -5.85 6.24
CA HIS A 32 3.10 -6.29 4.85
C HIS A 32 2.45 -7.68 4.72
N ALA A 33 1.59 -7.83 3.70
CA ALA A 33 0.99 -9.09 3.25
C ALA A 33 0.14 -9.84 4.29
N VAL A 34 -0.79 -9.14 4.95
CA VAL A 34 -1.88 -9.82 5.66
C VAL A 34 -2.88 -10.36 4.63
N GLU A 35 -3.14 -11.67 4.71
CA GLU A 35 -4.06 -12.36 3.81
C GLU A 35 -5.49 -11.83 3.94
N ARG A 36 -6.23 -11.85 2.83
CA ARG A 36 -7.63 -11.42 2.80
C ARG A 36 -8.60 -12.43 3.43
N THR A 37 -8.16 -13.66 3.69
CA THR A 37 -9.04 -14.82 3.94
C THR A 37 -9.56 -14.90 5.37
N VAL A 38 -8.83 -14.39 6.36
CA VAL A 38 -9.15 -14.58 7.78
C VAL A 38 -9.49 -13.25 8.45
N TYR A 39 -10.55 -13.21 9.26
CA TYR A 39 -10.94 -12.06 10.11
C TYR A 39 -11.19 -10.70 9.42
N ILE A 40 -11.32 -10.64 8.09
CA ILE A 40 -11.67 -9.38 7.38
C ILE A 40 -13.19 -9.25 7.19
N PRO A 41 -13.85 -8.27 7.85
CA PRO A 41 -15.28 -8.02 7.70
C PRO A 41 -15.60 -7.32 6.36
N LYS A 42 -16.89 -7.20 6.06
CA LYS A 42 -17.36 -6.40 4.91
C LYS A 42 -17.13 -4.91 5.14
N SER A 43 -16.69 -4.21 4.09
CA SER A 43 -16.59 -2.76 4.07
C SER A 43 -17.99 -2.15 4.09
N GLN A 44 -18.20 -1.19 4.99
CA GLN A 44 -19.48 -0.48 5.09
C GLN A 44 -19.74 0.44 3.88
N GLU A 45 -18.68 0.95 3.24
CA GLU A 45 -18.82 1.86 2.10
C GLU A 45 -19.00 1.13 0.79
N ARG A 46 -18.11 0.18 0.50
CA ARG A 46 -18.14 -0.53 -0.78
C ARG A 46 -19.04 -1.75 -0.76
N LYS A 47 -19.62 -2.12 0.40
CA LYS A 47 -20.46 -3.33 0.63
C LYS A 47 -19.79 -4.68 0.30
N TRP A 48 -18.55 -4.66 -0.16
CA TRP A 48 -17.74 -5.82 -0.50
C TRP A 48 -16.77 -6.11 0.65
N ARG A 49 -16.18 -7.31 0.68
CA ARG A 49 -15.19 -7.68 1.71
C ARG A 49 -14.05 -6.66 1.75
N GLY A 50 -13.60 -6.24 2.94
CA GLY A 50 -12.46 -5.33 3.10
C GLY A 50 -11.25 -5.78 2.28
N GLY A 51 -10.51 -4.81 1.73
CA GLY A 51 -9.26 -5.05 1.02
C GLY A 51 -8.10 -5.39 1.95
N GLY A 52 -6.96 -5.74 1.37
CA GLY A 52 -5.68 -5.89 2.07
C GLY A 52 -4.86 -4.61 1.99
N HIS A 53 -3.64 -4.60 2.54
CA HIS A 53 -2.74 -3.45 2.51
C HIS A 53 -2.55 -2.82 1.13
N ASN A 54 -2.45 -3.63 0.07
CA ASN A 54 -2.29 -3.17 -1.31
C ASN A 54 -3.57 -2.62 -1.94
N SER A 55 -4.73 -2.74 -1.27
CA SER A 55 -5.97 -2.13 -1.75
C SER A 55 -5.99 -0.61 -1.57
N LEU A 56 -5.10 -0.06 -0.73
CA LEU A 56 -4.93 1.38 -0.57
C LEU A 56 -3.89 1.94 -1.52
N THR A 57 -3.00 1.11 -2.06
CA THR A 57 -1.87 1.56 -2.86
C THR A 57 -2.22 1.56 -4.35
N ARG A 58 -1.50 2.40 -5.12
CA ARG A 58 -1.56 2.40 -6.59
C ARG A 58 -0.16 2.47 -7.16
N ILE A 59 0.01 1.88 -8.34
CA ILE A 59 1.24 1.96 -9.11
C ILE A 59 1.52 3.40 -9.53
N ARG A 60 2.63 3.95 -9.02
CA ARG A 60 3.21 5.23 -9.44
C ARG A 60 4.61 4.95 -10.00
N ILE A 61 4.86 5.45 -11.20
CA ILE A 61 6.13 5.25 -11.90
C ILE A 61 6.86 6.60 -11.92
N ASN A 62 8.11 6.59 -11.48
CA ASN A 62 9.00 7.74 -11.68
C ASN A 62 9.63 7.63 -13.09
N PRO A 63 9.42 8.61 -13.98
CA PRO A 63 9.97 8.60 -15.34
C PRO A 63 11.49 8.43 -15.41
N LEU A 64 12.22 8.82 -14.37
CA LEU A 64 13.68 8.65 -14.29
C LEU A 64 14.09 7.18 -14.46
N PHE A 65 13.31 6.25 -13.92
CA PHE A 65 13.58 4.81 -14.01
C PHE A 65 13.17 4.20 -15.37
N LEU A 66 12.62 5.00 -16.29
CA LEU A 66 12.36 4.61 -17.67
C LEU A 66 13.50 4.99 -18.62
N ALA A 67 14.49 5.75 -18.16
CA ALA A 67 15.66 6.09 -18.95
C ALA A 67 16.38 4.81 -19.41
N GLY A 68 16.85 4.76 -20.65
CA GLY A 68 17.48 3.57 -21.22
C GLY A 68 18.54 3.94 -22.26
N GLY A 69 19.48 3.03 -22.52
CA GLY A 69 20.51 3.23 -23.54
C GLY A 69 21.63 4.20 -23.14
N TYR A 70 21.82 4.47 -21.84
CA TYR A 70 22.85 5.36 -21.34
C TYR A 70 23.78 4.63 -20.37
N ALA A 71 24.72 3.86 -20.91
CA ALA A 71 25.72 3.10 -20.16
C ALA A 71 25.09 2.32 -18.98
N GLN A 72 25.25 2.79 -17.75
CA GLN A 72 24.67 2.20 -16.54
C GLN A 72 23.12 2.18 -16.52
N PHE A 73 22.47 3.14 -17.19
CA PHE A 73 21.02 3.19 -17.35
C PHE A 73 20.61 2.47 -18.63
N THR A 74 20.84 1.16 -18.64
CA THR A 74 20.42 0.27 -19.72
C THR A 74 19.57 -0.83 -19.12
N TYR A 75 18.42 -1.10 -19.74
CA TYR A 75 17.52 -2.14 -19.29
C TYR A 75 18.23 -3.50 -19.29
N GLY A 76 18.10 -4.21 -18.18
CA GLY A 76 18.51 -5.60 -18.01
C GLY A 76 17.56 -6.29 -17.06
N TRP A 77 17.38 -7.60 -17.21
CA TRP A 77 16.46 -8.37 -16.38
C TRP A 77 16.79 -8.21 -14.90
N ASN A 78 15.84 -7.70 -14.11
CA ASN A 78 16.03 -7.35 -12.69
C ASN A 78 17.20 -6.39 -12.39
N TYR A 79 17.78 -5.73 -13.41
CA TYR A 79 18.91 -4.81 -13.26
C TYR A 79 18.45 -3.35 -13.28
N TRP A 80 17.60 -2.98 -14.25
CA TRP A 80 17.15 -1.59 -14.41
C TRP A 80 15.70 -1.53 -14.91
N GLY A 81 14.90 -0.65 -14.33
CA GLY A 81 13.51 -0.43 -14.73
C GLY A 81 12.67 0.25 -13.64
N PRO A 82 11.41 0.57 -13.95
CA PRO A 82 10.52 1.28 -13.04
C PRO A 82 10.25 0.45 -11.78
N THR A 83 10.71 0.95 -10.64
CA THR A 83 10.42 0.31 -9.35
C THR A 83 8.97 0.58 -8.96
N GLY A 84 8.34 -0.44 -8.39
CA GLY A 84 6.98 -0.35 -7.89
C GLY A 84 6.83 0.47 -6.60
N ILE A 85 6.94 1.81 -6.68
CA ILE A 85 6.79 2.71 -5.53
C ILE A 85 5.30 2.84 -5.20
N PHE A 86 4.80 1.92 -4.37
CA PHE A 86 3.36 1.82 -4.09
C PHE A 86 3.02 2.15 -2.62
N THR A 87 3.94 1.89 -1.68
CA THR A 87 3.53 1.59 -0.30
C THR A 87 3.77 2.70 0.73
N ARG A 88 4.82 3.53 0.60
CA ARG A 88 5.21 4.47 1.68
C ARG A 88 4.68 5.90 1.53
N ASP A 89 4.47 6.38 0.31
CA ASP A 89 3.96 7.75 0.04
C ASP A 89 2.43 7.81 -0.01
N THR A 90 1.76 6.77 0.49
CA THR A 90 0.32 6.58 0.33
C THR A 90 -0.40 7.08 1.59
N HIS A 91 -1.20 8.14 1.44
CA HIS A 91 -1.90 8.82 2.55
C HIS A 91 -3.38 8.48 2.62
N VAL A 92 -3.85 8.04 3.79
CA VAL A 92 -5.19 7.51 4.05
C VAL A 92 -5.97 8.43 4.98
#